data_AF-H5YNB0-F1
#
_entry.id   AF-H5YNB0-F1
#
_cell.length_a   1.000
_cell.length_b   1.000
_cell.length_c   1.000
_cell.angle_alpha   90.00
_cell.angle_beta   90.00
_cell.angle_gamma   90.00
#
_symmetry.space_group_name_H-M   'P 1'
#
loop_
_entity.id
_entity.type
_entity.pdbx_description
1 polymer ?
#
loop_
_entity_poly.entity_id
_entity_poly.type
_entity_poly.pdbx_seq_one_letter_code
_entity_poly.pdbx_strand_id
1 'polypeptide(L)'
;MTAAQISKKHFAIAKTRVARWLDTTQHSAELRLKVLSGLDLISKELPARRDWFEVYTVALDGSSGIDVLIESKGFRAFQCRDCVAITTIVPSWANGWSKILKDEEVYQILTWLLHYARQYIHRSYVASVLMMLWESNQRVLHPFGSRAIKNYYGQVRPFESAESALAEAQTSAIAVWGSSACSTEGVVASNSPWLRRNTLDPLLHQAIFYFLRAQSLRAANFEMESVVAFDCALQAIARFVRDRFHFPNEPSLDETFRNLGLPAQLRRAAEYSRFLRNNFGAHAGGWRWWDQAEFFEDGALSELADLVQLALAAAADVEPRIRSVDPSPLEWGEWLFKHLEMLWDAVWFERVDEWDRKVANRSPFLP
;
A
#
# COMPACT_ATOMS: atom_id res chain seq x y z
N MET A 1 16.19 28.22 13.02
CA MET A 1 15.15 27.64 12.14
C MET A 1 13.88 27.52 12.95
N THR A 2 12.79 28.17 12.52
CA THR A 2 11.47 28.01 13.13
C THR A 2 10.99 26.57 12.98
N ALA A 3 10.50 25.96 14.06
CA ALA A 3 9.94 24.60 14.00
C ALA A 3 8.81 24.58 12.96
N ALA A 4 8.83 23.60 12.05
CA ALA A 4 7.77 23.43 11.06
C ALA A 4 6.43 23.30 11.80
N GLN A 5 5.48 24.18 11.50
CA GLN A 5 4.16 24.13 12.12
C GLN A 5 3.19 23.41 11.19
N ILE A 6 2.36 22.55 11.77
CA ILE A 6 1.30 21.87 11.03
C ILE A 6 0.25 22.89 10.63
N SER A 7 -0.17 22.86 9.37
CA SER A 7 -1.17 23.77 8.83
C SER A 7 -2.47 23.65 9.63
N LYS A 8 -2.93 24.77 10.21
CA LYS A 8 -4.19 24.84 10.96
C LYS A 8 -5.37 24.33 10.13
N LYS A 9 -5.35 24.59 8.82
CA LYS A 9 -6.39 24.12 7.88
C LYS A 9 -6.40 22.59 7.78
N HIS A 10 -5.24 21.98 7.50
CA HIS A 10 -5.13 20.52 7.37
C HIS A 10 -5.47 19.82 8.68
N PHE A 11 -5.01 20.36 9.80
CA PHE A 11 -5.34 19.84 11.12
C PHE A 11 -6.86 19.91 11.42
N ALA A 12 -7.54 21.01 11.06
CA ALA A 12 -8.98 21.13 11.27
C ALA A 12 -9.79 20.11 10.44
N ILE A 13 -9.38 19.85 9.20
CA ILE A 13 -10.00 18.83 8.34
C ILE A 13 -9.80 17.43 8.95
N ALA A 14 -8.57 17.10 9.32
CA ALA A 14 -8.22 15.87 10.01
C ALA A 14 -9.07 15.65 11.28
N LYS A 15 -9.17 16.66 12.13
CA LYS A 15 -9.98 16.63 13.36
C LYS A 15 -11.46 16.41 13.07
N THR A 16 -11.98 17.02 12.01
CA THR A 16 -13.36 16.84 11.54
C THR A 16 -13.62 15.40 11.08
N ARG A 17 -12.67 14.78 10.37
CA ARG A 17 -12.78 13.38 9.94
C ARG A 17 -12.86 12.43 11.14
N VAL A 18 -11.94 12.57 12.10
CA VAL A 18 -11.93 11.75 13.32
C VAL A 18 -13.20 11.95 14.14
N ALA A 19 -13.68 13.19 14.27
CA ALA A 19 -14.93 13.49 14.96
C ALA A 19 -16.12 12.79 14.30
N ARG A 20 -16.24 12.85 12.97
CA ARG A 20 -17.31 12.17 12.23
C ARG A 20 -17.32 10.67 12.48
N TRP A 21 -16.14 10.03 12.48
CA TRP A 21 -16.04 8.59 12.79
C TRP A 21 -16.55 8.29 14.20
N LEU A 22 -16.13 9.06 15.21
CA LEU A 22 -16.57 8.90 16.60
C LEU A 22 -18.09 9.06 16.74
N ASP A 23 -18.68 9.98 15.98
CA ASP A 23 -20.12 10.23 15.97
C ASP A 23 -20.89 9.04 15.33
N THR A 24 -20.30 8.34 14.35
CA THR A 24 -20.94 7.18 13.68
C THR A 24 -20.88 5.88 14.47
N THR A 25 -19.89 5.70 15.35
CA THR A 25 -19.67 4.45 16.10
C THR A 25 -20.32 4.43 17.49
N GLN A 26 -21.16 5.42 17.81
CA GLN A 26 -21.89 5.55 19.09
C GLN A 26 -20.99 5.61 20.34
N HIS A 27 -19.77 6.14 20.21
CA HIS A 27 -18.91 6.35 21.38
C HIS A 27 -19.46 7.45 22.30
N SER A 28 -19.00 7.46 23.55
CA SER A 28 -19.40 8.49 24.52
C SER A 28 -18.90 9.89 24.10
N ALA A 29 -19.68 10.92 24.44
CA ALA A 29 -19.28 12.31 24.21
C ALA A 29 -17.97 12.66 24.95
N GLU A 30 -17.70 12.01 26.09
CA GLU A 30 -16.46 12.16 26.83
C GLU A 30 -15.25 11.61 26.05
N LEU A 31 -15.35 10.37 25.53
CA LEU A 31 -14.30 9.78 24.71
C LEU A 31 -14.03 10.63 23.47
N ARG A 32 -15.08 11.17 22.85
CA ARG A 32 -14.95 12.07 21.71
C ARG A 32 -14.05 13.27 22.03
N LEU A 33 -14.33 13.98 23.13
CA LEU A 33 -13.52 15.13 23.54
C LEU A 33 -12.07 14.73 23.84
N LYS A 34 -11.87 13.60 24.52
CA LYS A 34 -10.55 13.09 24.88
C LYS A 34 -9.72 12.70 23.66
N VAL A 35 -10.29 11.98 22.69
CA VAL A 35 -9.60 11.60 21.44
C VAL A 35 -9.20 12.83 20.63
N LEU A 36 -10.12 13.79 20.48
CA LEU A 36 -9.84 15.04 19.76
C LEU A 36 -8.76 15.88 20.46
N SER A 37 -8.71 15.86 21.80
CA SER A 37 -7.63 16.48 22.57
C SER A 37 -6.30 15.73 22.41
N GLY A 38 -6.32 14.40 22.37
CA GLY A 38 -5.15 13.59 22.06
C GLY A 38 -4.57 13.90 20.68
N LEU A 39 -5.43 14.14 19.69
CA LEU A 39 -5.01 14.58 18.35
C LEU A 39 -4.35 15.97 18.36
N ASP A 40 -4.83 16.89 19.22
CA ASP A 40 -4.17 18.19 19.44
C ASP A 40 -2.77 18.05 20.07
N LEU A 41 -2.58 17.06 20.95
CA LEU A 41 -1.26 16.78 21.54
C LEU A 41 -0.29 16.21 20.49
N ILE A 42 -0.77 15.27 19.66
CA ILE A 42 0.02 14.69 18.57
C ILE A 42 0.47 15.77 17.58
N SER A 43 -0.41 16.69 17.19
CA SER A 43 -0.06 17.74 16.22
C SER A 43 0.97 18.74 16.76
N LYS A 44 1.02 18.95 18.07
CA LYS A 44 2.06 19.77 18.72
C LYS A 44 3.39 19.05 18.84
N GLU A 45 3.36 17.74 19.10
CA GLU A 45 4.56 16.94 19.33
C GLU A 45 5.27 16.53 18.03
N LEU A 46 4.53 16.17 16.98
CA LEU A 46 5.11 15.64 15.74
C LEU A 46 6.21 16.52 15.13
N PRO A 47 6.11 17.86 15.09
CA PRO A 47 7.20 18.72 14.64
C PRO A 47 8.52 18.55 15.38
N ALA A 48 8.47 18.28 16.70
CA ALA A 48 9.67 18.05 17.51
C ALA A 48 10.31 16.68 17.22
N ARG A 49 9.57 15.79 16.53
CA ARG A 49 9.97 14.44 16.15
C ARG A 49 10.21 14.30 14.65
N ARG A 50 10.40 15.40 13.93
CA ARG A 50 10.57 15.40 12.46
C ARG A 50 11.72 14.49 11.99
N ASP A 51 12.77 14.39 12.79
CA ASP A 51 13.98 13.62 12.49
C ASP A 51 13.91 12.17 13.01
N TRP A 52 12.76 11.76 13.58
CA TRP A 52 12.58 10.40 14.10
C TRP A 52 12.02 9.49 13.02
N PHE A 53 12.70 8.38 12.77
CA PHE A 53 12.32 7.42 11.75
C PHE A 53 12.58 5.98 12.20
N GLU A 54 11.94 5.06 11.51
CA GLU A 54 12.14 3.63 11.67
C GLU A 54 12.63 3.06 10.34
N VAL A 55 13.49 2.04 10.43
CA VAL A 55 13.92 1.25 9.29
C VAL A 55 13.31 -0.14 9.42
N TYR A 56 12.46 -0.48 8.46
CA TYR A 56 11.76 -1.76 8.37
C TYR A 56 12.42 -2.60 7.30
N THR A 57 12.88 -3.79 7.66
CA THR A 57 13.32 -4.79 6.69
C THR A 57 12.34 -5.95 6.68
N VAL A 58 11.84 -6.33 5.51
CA VAL A 58 10.99 -7.51 5.30
C VAL A 58 11.68 -8.50 4.34
N ALA A 59 11.63 -9.78 4.66
CA ALA A 59 12.12 -10.86 3.80
C ALA A 59 10.99 -11.38 2.91
N LEU A 60 11.15 -11.26 1.60
CA LEU A 60 10.25 -11.90 0.63
C LEU A 60 10.78 -13.30 0.35
N ASP A 61 10.25 -14.30 1.05
CA ASP A 61 10.67 -15.69 0.92
C ASP A 61 10.29 -16.29 -0.45
N GLY A 62 10.91 -17.42 -0.79
CA GLY A 62 10.66 -18.12 -2.07
C GLY A 62 11.30 -17.44 -3.29
N SER A 63 12.22 -16.52 -3.08
CA SER A 63 12.86 -15.71 -4.12
C SER A 63 14.30 -16.14 -4.44
N SER A 64 14.64 -17.41 -4.15
CA SER A 64 15.92 -17.99 -4.57
C SER A 64 16.16 -17.78 -6.06
N GLY A 65 17.38 -17.32 -6.40
CA GLY A 65 17.80 -17.06 -7.79
C GLY A 65 17.29 -15.74 -8.39
N ILE A 66 16.75 -14.83 -7.58
CA ILE A 66 16.47 -13.45 -8.03
C ILE A 66 17.69 -12.58 -7.71
N ASP A 67 18.37 -12.10 -8.72
CA ASP A 67 19.43 -11.11 -8.54
C ASP A 67 18.82 -9.71 -8.54
N VAL A 68 18.81 -9.09 -7.36
CA VAL A 68 18.27 -7.74 -7.18
C VAL A 68 19.22 -6.91 -6.34
N LEU A 69 19.50 -5.71 -6.82
CA LEU A 69 20.06 -4.60 -6.05
C LEU A 69 19.36 -3.33 -6.50
N ILE A 70 18.58 -2.76 -5.60
CA ILE A 70 17.81 -1.55 -5.81
C ILE A 70 18.13 -0.60 -4.68
N GLU A 71 18.53 0.62 -5.02
CA GLU A 71 18.84 1.66 -4.05
C GLU A 71 18.05 2.92 -4.37
N SER A 72 17.38 3.45 -3.36
CA SER A 72 16.61 4.69 -3.42
C SER A 72 16.75 5.43 -2.08
N LYS A 73 16.35 6.70 -2.06
CA LYS A 73 16.36 7.52 -0.83
C LYS A 73 15.48 6.94 0.29
N GLY A 74 14.36 6.31 -0.09
CA GLY A 74 13.37 5.80 0.86
C GLY A 74 13.45 4.30 1.13
N PHE A 75 14.15 3.54 0.28
CA PHE A 75 14.21 2.08 0.42
C PHE A 75 15.40 1.48 -0.34
N ARG A 76 15.71 0.23 0.02
CA ARG A 76 16.63 -0.66 -0.69
C ARG A 76 16.00 -2.03 -0.87
N ALA A 77 16.34 -2.73 -1.94
CA ALA A 77 16.04 -4.15 -2.08
C ALA A 77 17.29 -4.89 -2.51
N PHE A 78 17.56 -6.04 -1.88
CA PHE A 78 18.77 -6.81 -2.13
C PHE A 78 18.53 -8.30 -1.87
N GLN A 79 19.31 -9.14 -2.55
CA GLN A 79 19.25 -10.58 -2.37
C GLN A 79 20.00 -11.02 -1.09
N CYS A 80 19.33 -11.80 -0.24
CA CYS A 80 19.93 -12.60 0.82
C CYS A 80 19.99 -14.09 0.38
N ARG A 81 20.43 -14.99 1.25
CA ARG A 81 20.59 -16.41 0.92
C ARG A 81 19.32 -17.06 0.33
N ASP A 82 18.16 -16.90 0.99
CA ASP A 82 16.90 -17.57 0.63
C ASP A 82 15.72 -16.61 0.38
N CYS A 83 15.97 -15.30 0.47
CA CYS A 83 14.94 -14.27 0.32
C CYS A 83 15.48 -13.00 -0.36
N VAL A 84 14.58 -12.19 -0.90
CA VAL A 84 14.81 -10.80 -1.28
C VAL A 84 14.43 -9.96 -0.08
N ALA A 85 15.40 -9.26 0.50
CA ALA A 85 15.15 -8.33 1.58
C ALA A 85 14.77 -6.96 1.02
N ILE A 86 13.72 -6.35 1.57
CA ILE A 86 13.33 -4.97 1.28
C ILE A 86 13.45 -4.17 2.56
N THR A 87 14.32 -3.18 2.55
CA THR A 87 14.53 -2.25 3.66
C THR A 87 13.91 -0.91 3.31
N THR A 88 13.06 -0.33 4.17
CA THR A 88 12.39 0.95 3.93
C THR A 88 12.53 1.89 5.11
N ILE A 89 12.61 3.19 4.86
CA ILE A 89 12.52 4.23 5.88
C ILE A 89 11.09 4.71 5.99
N VAL A 90 10.59 4.81 7.23
CA VAL A 90 9.27 5.38 7.52
C VAL A 90 9.34 6.29 8.74
N PRO A 91 8.41 7.25 8.90
CA PRO A 91 8.35 8.08 10.10
C PRO A 91 8.10 7.23 11.35
N SER A 92 8.71 7.58 12.48
CA SER A 92 8.55 6.80 13.72
C SER A 92 7.25 7.09 14.47
N TRP A 93 6.13 7.11 13.76
CA TRP A 93 4.84 7.45 14.35
C TRP A 93 4.28 6.37 15.28
N ALA A 94 4.85 5.17 15.37
CA ALA A 94 4.33 4.15 16.26
C ALA A 94 4.92 4.18 17.68
N ASN A 95 5.91 5.06 17.96
CA ASN A 95 6.71 4.98 19.18
C ASN A 95 6.60 6.23 20.06
N GLY A 96 6.68 6.03 21.39
CA GLY A 96 6.87 7.11 22.36
C GLY A 96 5.63 7.92 22.74
N TRP A 97 4.42 7.40 22.51
CA TRP A 97 3.17 8.11 22.79
C TRP A 97 2.65 7.97 24.22
N SER A 98 3.05 6.93 24.96
CA SER A 98 2.60 6.70 26.35
C SER A 98 3.02 7.79 27.32
N LYS A 99 4.05 8.57 26.95
CA LYS A 99 4.46 9.75 27.71
C LYS A 99 3.50 10.95 27.54
N ILE A 100 2.72 10.97 26.45
CA ILE A 100 1.87 12.10 26.03
C ILE A 100 0.39 11.77 26.22
N LEU A 101 -0.04 10.62 25.70
CA LEU A 101 -1.40 10.13 25.83
C LEU A 101 -1.48 9.27 27.10
N LYS A 102 -2.17 9.78 28.12
CA LYS A 102 -2.29 9.13 29.44
C LYS A 102 -3.55 8.30 29.61
N ASP A 103 -4.60 8.64 28.89
CA ASP A 103 -5.83 7.87 28.84
C ASP A 103 -5.61 6.65 27.93
N GLU A 104 -5.84 5.44 28.47
CA GLU A 104 -5.50 4.17 27.81
C GLU A 104 -6.33 3.96 26.53
N GLU A 105 -7.62 4.31 26.54
CA GLU A 105 -8.50 4.15 25.38
C GLU A 105 -8.09 5.12 24.26
N VAL A 106 -7.79 6.38 24.63
CA VAL A 106 -7.25 7.37 23.68
C VAL A 106 -5.90 6.93 23.12
N TYR A 107 -5.01 6.42 23.98
CA TYR A 107 -3.71 5.91 23.58
C TYR A 107 -3.86 4.79 22.55
N GLN A 108 -4.73 3.80 22.80
CA GLN A 108 -4.96 2.71 21.87
C GLN A 108 -5.48 3.21 20.51
N ILE A 109 -6.56 4.00 20.49
CA ILE A 109 -7.15 4.50 19.23
C ILE A 109 -6.10 5.25 18.39
N LEU A 110 -5.42 6.23 18.99
CA LEU A 110 -4.52 7.09 18.24
C LEU A 110 -3.20 6.39 17.85
N THR A 111 -2.69 5.49 18.69
CA THR A 111 -1.47 4.73 18.32
C THR A 111 -1.73 3.70 17.24
N TRP A 112 -2.92 3.08 17.20
CA TRP A 112 -3.31 2.24 16.08
C TRP A 112 -3.37 3.03 14.77
N LEU A 113 -3.95 4.24 14.79
CA LEU A 113 -4.02 5.09 13.60
C LEU A 113 -2.63 5.39 13.05
N LEU A 114 -1.73 5.82 13.93
CA LEU A 114 -0.35 6.13 13.57
C LEU A 114 0.44 4.89 13.13
N HIS A 115 0.20 3.74 13.76
CA HIS A 115 0.78 2.46 13.38
C HIS A 115 0.39 2.09 11.94
N TYR A 116 -0.89 2.21 11.59
CA TYR A 116 -1.40 1.87 10.27
C TYR A 116 -0.96 2.88 9.21
N ALA A 117 -0.94 4.17 9.52
CA ALA A 117 -0.41 5.20 8.62
C ALA A 117 1.08 4.97 8.31
N ARG A 118 1.87 4.54 9.29
CA ARG A 118 3.27 4.13 9.07
C ARG A 118 3.35 2.85 8.23
N GLN A 119 2.51 1.84 8.49
CA GLN A 119 2.46 0.61 7.69
C GLN A 119 2.11 0.89 6.23
N TYR A 120 1.21 1.85 5.98
CA TYR A 120 0.86 2.29 4.63
C TYR A 120 2.10 2.73 3.85
N ILE A 121 2.90 3.63 4.44
CA ILE A 121 4.12 4.15 3.80
C ILE A 121 5.11 3.02 3.50
N HIS A 122 5.34 2.14 4.49
CA HIS A 122 6.21 0.98 4.33
C HIS A 122 5.74 0.10 3.16
N ARG A 123 4.45 -0.24 3.13
CA ARG A 123 3.86 -1.12 2.11
C ARG A 123 3.87 -0.48 0.73
N SER A 124 3.76 0.84 0.60
CA SER A 124 3.93 1.53 -0.68
C SER A 124 5.34 1.36 -1.25
N TYR A 125 6.38 1.50 -0.42
CA TYR A 125 7.75 1.20 -0.88
C TYR A 125 7.92 -0.27 -1.27
N VAL A 126 7.37 -1.20 -0.48
CA VAL A 126 7.37 -2.63 -0.83
C VAL A 126 6.66 -2.87 -2.16
N ALA A 127 5.49 -2.26 -2.40
CA ALA A 127 4.76 -2.38 -3.66
C ALA A 127 5.59 -1.90 -4.87
N SER A 128 6.38 -0.85 -4.69
CA SER A 128 7.32 -0.37 -5.74
C SER A 128 8.32 -1.46 -6.11
N VAL A 129 8.93 -2.11 -5.10
CA VAL A 129 9.87 -3.21 -5.34
C VAL A 129 9.19 -4.43 -5.96
N LEU A 130 8.01 -4.81 -5.49
CA LEU A 130 7.26 -5.92 -6.07
C LEU A 130 6.96 -5.71 -7.55
N MET A 131 6.63 -4.48 -7.96
CA MET A 131 6.44 -4.16 -9.38
C MET A 131 7.75 -4.20 -10.19
N MET A 132 8.88 -3.78 -9.59
CA MET A 132 10.20 -3.91 -10.25
C MET A 132 10.60 -5.37 -10.46
N LEU A 133 10.36 -6.22 -9.46
CA LEU A 133 10.60 -7.66 -9.55
C LEU A 133 9.65 -8.34 -10.52
N TRP A 134 8.39 -7.91 -10.57
CA TRP A 134 7.45 -8.36 -11.59
C TRP A 134 7.96 -8.02 -13.01
N GLU A 135 8.33 -6.76 -13.27
CA GLU A 135 8.81 -6.34 -14.59
C GLU A 135 10.05 -7.09 -15.05
N SER A 136 11.00 -7.32 -14.14
CA SER A 136 12.30 -7.94 -14.47
C SER A 136 12.29 -9.46 -14.45
N ASN A 137 11.50 -10.09 -13.59
CA ASN A 137 11.54 -11.53 -13.36
C ASN A 137 10.22 -12.26 -13.65
N GLN A 138 9.11 -11.54 -13.85
CA GLN A 138 7.76 -12.11 -13.96
C GLN A 138 7.37 -12.97 -12.75
N ARG A 139 7.92 -12.64 -11.56
CA ARG A 139 7.66 -13.35 -10.31
C ARG A 139 6.82 -12.50 -9.38
N VAL A 140 5.72 -13.07 -8.90
CA VAL A 140 4.95 -12.48 -7.80
C VAL A 140 5.50 -13.00 -6.49
N LEU A 141 6.07 -12.10 -5.69
CA LEU A 141 6.47 -12.38 -4.33
C LEU A 141 5.42 -11.81 -3.37
N HIS A 142 5.19 -12.50 -2.26
CA HIS A 142 4.21 -12.09 -1.27
C HIS A 142 4.90 -11.66 0.02
N PRO A 143 4.54 -10.50 0.60
CA PRO A 143 5.08 -10.06 1.88
C PRO A 143 4.40 -10.72 3.09
N PHE A 144 3.41 -11.60 2.90
CA PHE A 144 2.65 -12.21 4.00
C PHE A 144 3.47 -13.26 4.75
N GLY A 145 3.42 -13.24 6.09
CA GLY A 145 4.19 -14.17 6.92
C GLY A 145 5.70 -13.94 6.89
N SER A 146 6.15 -12.84 6.27
CA SER A 146 7.56 -12.51 6.11
C SER A 146 8.26 -12.29 7.45
N ARG A 147 9.51 -12.75 7.52
CA ARG A 147 10.44 -12.38 8.60
C ARG A 147 10.73 -10.89 8.50
N ALA A 148 10.78 -10.20 9.65
CA ALA A 148 11.02 -8.75 9.66
C ALA A 148 12.02 -8.32 10.73
N ILE A 149 12.84 -7.32 10.39
CA ILE A 149 13.78 -6.65 11.29
C ILE A 149 13.37 -5.19 11.38
N LYS A 150 13.37 -4.63 12.59
CA LYS A 150 12.96 -3.24 12.84
C LYS A 150 14.05 -2.54 13.63
N ASN A 151 14.49 -1.39 13.12
CA ASN A 151 15.38 -0.49 13.82
C ASN A 151 14.67 0.86 14.01
N TYR A 152 14.80 1.43 15.19
CA TYR A 152 14.23 2.74 15.53
C TYR A 152 15.35 3.76 15.76
N TYR A 153 15.17 4.94 15.19
CA TYR A 153 16.08 6.08 15.30
C TYR A 153 15.30 7.31 15.77
N GLY A 154 15.84 7.98 16.77
CA GLY A 154 15.19 9.13 17.43
C GLY A 154 16.09 9.68 18.52
N GLN A 155 15.52 10.24 19.59
CA GLN A 155 16.31 10.94 20.61
C GLN A 155 17.37 10.06 21.29
N VAL A 156 17.06 8.78 21.55
CA VAL A 156 17.96 7.85 22.26
C VAL A 156 19.00 7.24 21.33
N ARG A 157 18.65 7.04 20.06
CA ARG A 157 19.51 6.48 19.03
C ARG A 157 19.48 7.41 17.81
N PRO A 158 20.17 8.56 17.86
CA PRO A 158 20.26 9.43 16.70
C PRO A 158 21.07 8.73 15.61
N PHE A 159 20.80 9.07 14.36
CA PHE A 159 21.58 8.58 13.23
C PHE A 159 21.96 9.74 12.33
N GLU A 160 23.14 9.65 11.70
CA GLU A 160 23.68 10.75 10.89
C GLU A 160 22.85 11.01 9.63
N SER A 161 22.35 9.95 8.98
CA SER A 161 21.47 10.07 7.81
C SER A 161 20.58 8.85 7.59
N ALA A 162 19.43 9.10 6.94
CA ALA A 162 18.54 8.08 6.41
C ALA A 162 19.26 7.02 5.55
N GLU A 163 20.15 7.46 4.68
CA GLU A 163 20.90 6.60 3.75
C GLU A 163 21.84 5.64 4.48
N SER A 164 22.58 6.14 5.47
CA SER A 164 23.46 5.31 6.29
C SER A 164 22.64 4.30 7.12
N ALA A 165 21.45 4.67 7.59
CA ALA A 165 20.59 3.77 8.35
C ALA A 165 20.03 2.62 7.48
N LEU A 166 19.77 2.88 6.19
CA LEU A 166 19.43 1.84 5.22
C LEU A 166 20.61 0.89 4.97
N ALA A 167 21.84 1.41 4.87
CA ALA A 167 23.04 0.60 4.69
C ALA A 167 23.33 -0.31 5.90
N GLU A 168 23.17 0.21 7.12
CA GLU A 168 23.29 -0.59 8.34
C GLU A 168 22.23 -1.70 8.41
N ALA A 169 20.97 -1.36 8.09
CA ALA A 169 19.89 -2.34 8.07
C ALA A 169 20.11 -3.43 7.02
N GLN A 170 20.64 -3.07 5.84
CA GLN A 170 21.05 -4.03 4.82
C GLN A 170 22.13 -4.98 5.33
N THR A 171 23.19 -4.43 5.94
CA THR A 171 24.28 -5.23 6.53
C THR A 171 23.74 -6.17 7.61
N SER A 172 22.85 -5.67 8.46
CA SER A 172 22.20 -6.44 9.52
C SER A 172 21.34 -7.57 8.95
N ALA A 173 20.55 -7.30 7.91
CA ALA A 173 19.70 -8.29 7.27
C ALA A 173 20.53 -9.40 6.60
N ILE A 174 21.65 -9.05 5.94
CA ILE A 174 22.59 -10.02 5.37
C ILE A 174 23.23 -10.86 6.48
N ALA A 175 23.58 -10.27 7.62
CA ALA A 175 24.12 -11.02 8.75
C ALA A 175 23.11 -12.02 9.34
N VAL A 176 21.82 -11.66 9.39
CA VAL A 176 20.75 -12.49 9.97
C VAL A 176 20.26 -13.55 8.99
N TRP A 177 20.07 -13.21 7.71
CA TRP A 177 19.48 -14.09 6.69
C TRP A 177 20.51 -14.71 5.74
N GLY A 178 21.79 -14.40 5.94
CA GLY A 178 22.90 -14.93 5.16
C GLY A 178 23.13 -14.16 3.85
N SER A 179 24.40 -14.09 3.44
CA SER A 179 24.80 -13.55 2.14
C SER A 179 24.41 -14.47 0.99
N SER A 180 24.00 -13.89 -0.13
CA SER A 180 23.91 -14.62 -1.40
C SER A 180 25.31 -14.98 -1.91
N ALA A 181 25.42 -16.08 -2.65
CA ALA A 181 26.64 -16.47 -3.35
C ALA A 181 26.89 -15.63 -4.63
N CYS A 182 25.88 -14.90 -5.11
CA CYS A 182 26.05 -13.99 -6.24
C CYS A 182 26.96 -12.83 -5.84
N SER A 183 28.08 -12.70 -6.56
CA SER A 183 28.97 -11.55 -6.47
C SER A 183 28.20 -10.27 -6.77
N THR A 184 28.46 -9.21 -6.01
CA THR A 184 28.03 -7.84 -6.34
C THR A 184 28.57 -7.39 -7.71
N GLU A 185 29.61 -8.06 -8.22
CA GLU A 185 30.07 -7.97 -9.61
C GLU A 185 29.02 -8.60 -10.54
N GLY A 186 28.14 -7.78 -11.11
CA GLY A 186 27.14 -8.18 -12.10
C GLY A 186 25.71 -7.76 -11.79
N VAL A 187 25.42 -7.28 -10.57
CA VAL A 187 24.07 -6.83 -10.24
C VAL A 187 23.81 -5.46 -10.87
N VAL A 188 23.00 -5.44 -11.93
CA VAL A 188 22.60 -4.20 -12.60
C VAL A 188 21.59 -3.49 -11.71
N ALA A 189 21.91 -2.26 -11.31
CA ALA A 189 20.96 -1.38 -10.65
C ALA A 189 19.68 -1.28 -11.50
N SER A 190 18.52 -1.56 -10.89
CA SER A 190 17.26 -1.52 -11.62
C SER A 190 17.02 -0.14 -12.21
N ASN A 191 16.76 -0.08 -13.52
CA ASN A 191 16.35 1.14 -14.21
C ASN A 191 14.82 1.21 -14.38
N SER A 192 14.07 0.40 -13.63
CA SER A 192 12.62 0.34 -13.76
C SER A 192 11.97 1.71 -13.52
N PRO A 193 10.98 2.12 -14.34
CA PRO A 193 10.19 3.31 -14.11
C PRO A 193 9.51 3.34 -12.73
N TRP A 194 9.26 2.19 -12.11
CA TRP A 194 8.65 2.10 -10.77
C TRP A 194 9.48 2.74 -9.65
N LEU A 195 10.77 3.05 -9.89
CA LEU A 195 11.55 3.89 -8.98
C LEU A 195 11.00 5.31 -8.84
N ARG A 196 10.30 5.81 -9.85
CA ARG A 196 9.79 7.19 -9.91
C ARG A 196 8.26 7.27 -9.84
N ARG A 197 7.57 6.15 -10.02
CA ARG A 197 6.11 6.06 -9.95
C ARG A 197 5.64 6.12 -8.50
N ASN A 198 4.56 6.84 -8.26
CA ASN A 198 4.05 7.10 -6.91
C ASN A 198 3.14 5.97 -6.41
N THR A 199 3.71 5.04 -5.65
CA THR A 199 2.97 3.95 -5.00
C THR A 199 2.34 4.34 -3.65
N LEU A 200 2.50 5.60 -3.22
CA LEU A 200 1.82 6.20 -2.07
C LEU A 200 0.44 6.76 -2.45
N ASP A 201 0.11 6.89 -3.74
CA ASP A 201 -1.26 7.13 -4.17
C ASP A 201 -2.11 5.88 -3.87
N PRO A 202 -3.21 6.00 -3.10
CA PRO A 202 -3.97 4.84 -2.63
C PRO A 202 -4.63 4.05 -3.75
N LEU A 203 -5.02 4.70 -4.84
CA LEU A 203 -5.71 4.05 -5.95
C LEU A 203 -4.70 3.31 -6.83
N LEU A 204 -3.52 3.89 -7.06
CA LEU A 204 -2.41 3.17 -7.69
C LEU A 204 -1.90 2.02 -6.83
N HIS A 205 -1.75 2.23 -5.52
CA HIS A 205 -1.36 1.19 -4.57
C HIS A 205 -2.33 0.00 -4.60
N GLN A 206 -3.63 0.30 -4.56
CA GLN A 206 -4.68 -0.71 -4.66
C GLN A 206 -4.66 -1.44 -6.01
N ALA A 207 -4.49 -0.72 -7.11
CA ALA A 207 -4.38 -1.32 -8.44
C ALA A 207 -3.17 -2.27 -8.55
N ILE A 208 -2.00 -1.88 -8.01
CA ILE A 208 -0.80 -2.73 -7.93
C ILE A 208 -1.09 -4.01 -7.17
N PHE A 209 -1.72 -3.89 -5.99
CA PHE A 209 -2.02 -5.06 -5.16
C PHE A 209 -2.97 -6.04 -5.88
N TYR A 210 -4.03 -5.53 -6.50
CA TYR A 210 -4.95 -6.35 -7.27
C TYR A 210 -4.30 -7.00 -8.49
N PHE A 211 -3.44 -6.25 -9.21
CA PHE A 211 -2.68 -6.78 -10.34
C PHE A 211 -1.76 -7.92 -9.93
N LEU A 212 -0.92 -7.72 -8.90
CA LEU A 212 0.00 -8.77 -8.41
C LEU A 212 -0.78 -9.99 -7.88
N ARG A 213 -1.90 -9.76 -7.20
CA ARG A 213 -2.80 -10.83 -6.77
C ARG A 213 -3.36 -11.61 -7.96
N ALA A 214 -3.82 -10.92 -9.01
CA ALA A 214 -4.34 -11.55 -10.22
C ALA A 214 -3.27 -12.44 -10.87
N GLN A 215 -2.05 -11.93 -11.03
CA GLN A 215 -0.94 -12.72 -11.58
C GLN A 215 -0.62 -13.95 -10.72
N SER A 216 -0.67 -13.83 -9.40
CA SER A 216 -0.48 -14.99 -8.50
C SER A 216 -1.59 -16.03 -8.63
N LEU A 217 -2.84 -15.59 -8.80
CA LEU A 217 -4.00 -16.49 -8.98
C LEU A 217 -3.93 -17.20 -10.33
N ARG A 218 -3.59 -16.46 -11.39
CA ARG A 218 -3.35 -16.99 -12.73
C ARG A 218 -2.25 -18.06 -12.74
N ALA A 219 -1.12 -17.80 -12.10
CA ALA A 219 -0.02 -18.77 -12.00
C ALA A 219 -0.40 -20.04 -11.22
N ALA A 220 -1.42 -19.96 -10.37
CA ALA A 220 -1.96 -21.08 -9.61
C ALA A 220 -3.23 -21.69 -10.24
N ASN A 221 -3.56 -21.33 -11.49
CA ASN A 221 -4.74 -21.79 -12.24
C ASN A 221 -6.10 -21.47 -11.59
N PHE A 222 -6.18 -20.39 -10.81
CA PHE A 222 -7.45 -19.82 -10.34
C PHE A 222 -7.91 -18.73 -11.31
N GLU A 223 -8.35 -19.14 -12.50
CA GLU A 223 -8.56 -18.24 -13.65
C GLU A 223 -9.69 -17.24 -13.39
N MET A 224 -10.85 -17.70 -12.90
CA MET A 224 -11.99 -16.82 -12.61
C MET A 224 -11.67 -15.81 -11.51
N GLU A 225 -11.00 -16.22 -10.44
CA GLU A 225 -10.55 -15.32 -9.38
C GLU A 225 -9.50 -14.32 -9.89
N SER A 226 -8.64 -14.75 -10.83
CA SER A 226 -7.69 -13.87 -11.50
C SER A 226 -8.41 -12.78 -12.32
N VAL A 227 -9.46 -13.12 -13.07
CA VAL A 227 -10.27 -12.13 -13.81
C VAL A 227 -10.89 -11.13 -12.87
N VAL A 228 -11.48 -11.59 -11.76
CA VAL A 228 -12.07 -10.71 -10.76
C VAL A 228 -11.02 -9.75 -10.19
N ALA A 229 -9.81 -10.24 -9.90
CA ALA A 229 -8.72 -9.40 -9.41
C ALA A 229 -8.23 -8.41 -10.48
N PHE A 230 -8.12 -8.80 -11.76
CA PHE A 230 -7.80 -7.89 -12.85
C PHE A 230 -8.86 -6.79 -13.03
N ASP A 231 -10.16 -7.12 -12.98
CA ASP A 231 -11.24 -6.13 -13.02
C ASP A 231 -11.17 -5.18 -11.82
N CYS A 232 -10.85 -5.67 -10.61
CA CYS A 232 -10.63 -4.81 -9.45
C CYS A 232 -9.45 -3.83 -9.64
N ALA A 233 -8.37 -4.25 -10.31
CA ALA A 233 -7.28 -3.35 -10.67
C ALA A 233 -7.74 -2.25 -11.66
N LEU A 234 -8.51 -2.63 -12.69
CA LEU A 234 -9.09 -1.68 -13.65
C LEU A 234 -10.07 -0.71 -12.98
N GLN A 235 -10.89 -1.16 -12.02
CA GLN A 235 -11.77 -0.29 -11.24
C GLN A 235 -10.98 0.72 -10.39
N ALA A 236 -9.90 0.29 -9.73
CA ALA A 236 -9.04 1.20 -8.98
C ALA A 236 -8.41 2.26 -9.91
N ILE A 237 -7.98 1.87 -11.11
CA ILE A 237 -7.49 2.79 -12.14
C ILE A 237 -8.59 3.75 -12.63
N ALA A 238 -9.81 3.27 -12.85
CA ALA A 238 -10.94 4.12 -13.25
C ALA A 238 -11.28 5.16 -12.18
N ARG A 239 -11.25 4.78 -10.90
CA ARG A 239 -11.40 5.72 -9.77
C ARG A 239 -10.24 6.71 -9.69
N PHE A 240 -9.01 6.28 -9.98
CA PHE A 240 -7.87 7.18 -10.06
C PHE A 240 -8.11 8.25 -11.13
N VAL A 241 -8.53 7.85 -12.34
CA VAL A 241 -8.89 8.80 -13.41
C VAL A 241 -10.05 9.69 -12.96
N ARG A 242 -11.12 9.13 -12.38
CA ARG A 242 -12.26 9.90 -11.87
C ARG A 242 -11.81 11.04 -10.95
N ASP A 243 -11.06 10.69 -9.92
CA ASP A 243 -10.70 11.60 -8.83
C ASP A 243 -9.71 12.66 -9.29
N ARG A 244 -8.79 12.30 -10.19
CA ARG A 244 -7.72 13.20 -10.64
C ARG A 244 -8.16 14.12 -11.78
N PHE A 245 -9.11 13.69 -12.61
CA PHE A 245 -9.71 14.50 -13.67
C PHE A 245 -11.06 15.12 -13.27
N HIS A 246 -11.47 14.95 -12.01
CA HIS A 246 -12.69 15.53 -11.43
C HIS A 246 -13.98 15.17 -12.19
N PHE A 247 -14.08 13.92 -12.63
CA PHE A 247 -15.33 13.43 -13.22
C PHE A 247 -16.44 13.36 -12.16
N PRO A 248 -17.67 13.80 -12.47
CA PRO A 248 -18.78 13.79 -11.51
C PRO A 248 -19.27 12.37 -11.18
N ASN A 249 -19.09 11.43 -12.11
CA ASN A 249 -19.46 10.03 -11.97
C ASN A 249 -18.26 9.13 -12.29
N GLU A 250 -18.34 7.85 -11.95
CA GLU A 250 -17.31 6.87 -12.34
C GLU A 250 -17.23 6.78 -13.87
N PRO A 251 -16.06 7.06 -14.48
CA PRO A 251 -15.91 7.02 -15.92
C PRO A 251 -16.08 5.59 -16.42
N SER A 252 -16.61 5.45 -17.63
CA SER A 252 -16.55 4.19 -18.35
C SER A 252 -15.09 3.74 -18.53
N LEU A 253 -14.87 2.45 -18.80
CA LEU A 253 -13.52 1.97 -19.11
C LEU A 253 -12.97 2.62 -20.39
N ASP A 254 -13.86 2.91 -21.35
CA ASP A 254 -13.50 3.65 -22.56
C ASP A 254 -12.99 5.07 -22.25
N GLU A 255 -13.73 5.82 -21.43
CA GLU A 255 -13.27 7.14 -20.97
C GLU A 255 -11.97 7.03 -20.18
N THR A 256 -11.84 6.04 -19.30
CA THR A 256 -10.62 5.78 -18.53
C THR A 256 -9.43 5.58 -19.47
N PHE A 257 -9.53 4.68 -20.44
CA PHE A 257 -8.47 4.37 -21.38
C PHE A 257 -8.12 5.53 -22.29
N ARG A 258 -9.12 6.31 -22.72
CA ARG A 258 -8.90 7.53 -23.50
C ARG A 258 -8.10 8.57 -22.71
N ASN A 259 -8.43 8.79 -21.43
CA ASN A 259 -7.70 9.72 -20.57
C ASN A 259 -6.28 9.24 -20.25
N LEU A 260 -6.04 7.93 -20.29
CA LEU A 260 -4.70 7.34 -20.16
C LEU A 260 -3.93 7.26 -21.48
N GLY A 261 -4.52 7.66 -22.61
CA GLY A 261 -3.89 7.59 -23.93
C GLY A 261 -3.72 6.18 -24.48
N LEU A 262 -4.53 5.22 -24.01
CA LEU A 262 -4.46 3.82 -24.42
C LEU A 262 -5.23 3.55 -25.73
N PRO A 263 -4.76 2.62 -26.59
CA PRO A 263 -5.44 2.27 -27.83
C PRO A 263 -6.84 1.70 -27.62
N ALA A 264 -7.77 2.06 -28.51
CA ALA A 264 -9.15 1.56 -28.49
C ALA A 264 -9.27 0.03 -28.62
N GLN A 265 -8.25 -0.61 -29.20
CA GLN A 265 -8.22 -2.06 -29.43
C GLN A 265 -8.24 -2.84 -28.11
N LEU A 266 -7.68 -2.24 -27.04
CA LEU A 266 -7.63 -2.83 -25.69
C LEU A 266 -8.99 -2.87 -24.99
N ARG A 267 -10.02 -2.25 -25.56
CA ARG A 267 -11.38 -2.21 -24.97
C ARG A 267 -12.05 -3.57 -24.92
N ARG A 268 -11.86 -4.39 -25.97
CA ARG A 268 -12.52 -5.70 -26.09
C ARG A 268 -12.18 -6.62 -24.91
N ALA A 269 -10.91 -6.70 -24.55
CA ALA A 269 -10.46 -7.49 -23.40
C ALA A 269 -11.04 -6.98 -22.07
N ALA A 270 -11.17 -5.66 -21.91
CA ALA A 270 -11.73 -5.05 -20.69
C ALA A 270 -13.23 -5.32 -20.54
N GLU A 271 -13.99 -5.18 -21.64
CA GLU A 271 -15.42 -5.48 -21.68
C GLU A 271 -15.69 -6.96 -21.44
N TYR A 272 -14.88 -7.83 -22.05
CA TYR A 272 -14.95 -9.27 -21.85
C TYR A 272 -14.65 -9.66 -20.39
N SER A 273 -13.62 -9.07 -19.76
CA SER A 273 -13.34 -9.26 -18.33
C SER A 273 -14.54 -8.88 -17.45
N ARG A 274 -15.20 -7.76 -17.75
CA ARG A 274 -16.37 -7.30 -16.99
C ARG A 274 -17.57 -8.22 -17.20
N PHE A 275 -17.77 -8.72 -18.42
CA PHE A 275 -18.78 -9.73 -18.73
C PHE A 275 -18.55 -10.99 -17.88
N LEU A 276 -17.33 -11.53 -17.89
CA LEU A 276 -16.97 -12.73 -17.12
C LEU A 276 -17.15 -12.51 -15.62
N ARG A 277 -16.68 -11.39 -15.09
CA ARG A 277 -16.83 -11.04 -13.67
C ARG A 277 -18.29 -10.94 -13.26
N ASN A 278 -19.14 -10.28 -14.05
CA ASN A 278 -20.54 -10.06 -13.68
C ASN A 278 -21.39 -11.34 -13.80
N ASN A 279 -21.15 -12.17 -14.80
CA ASN A 279 -21.96 -13.37 -15.04
C ASN A 279 -21.44 -14.61 -14.28
N PHE A 280 -20.13 -14.71 -14.06
CA PHE A 280 -19.50 -15.90 -13.49
C PHE A 280 -18.69 -15.61 -12.22
N GLY A 281 -17.94 -14.51 -12.16
CA GLY A 281 -17.10 -14.20 -10.99
C GLY A 281 -17.87 -13.74 -9.74
N ALA A 282 -18.94 -12.98 -9.90
CA ALA A 282 -19.71 -12.39 -8.80
C ALA A 282 -20.67 -13.38 -8.12
N HIS A 283 -20.99 -14.48 -8.81
CA HIS A 283 -21.97 -15.46 -8.35
C HIS A 283 -21.44 -16.87 -8.54
N ALA A 284 -21.13 -17.55 -7.44
CA ALA A 284 -20.65 -18.94 -7.47
C ALA A 284 -21.62 -19.90 -8.19
N GLY A 285 -22.91 -19.55 -8.34
CA GLY A 285 -23.88 -20.35 -9.08
C GLY A 285 -23.68 -20.35 -10.60
N GLY A 286 -23.03 -19.33 -11.18
CA GLY A 286 -22.92 -19.15 -12.63
C GLY A 286 -21.95 -20.12 -13.32
N TRP A 287 -20.97 -20.65 -12.58
CA TRP A 287 -19.88 -21.45 -13.14
C TRP A 287 -19.70 -22.83 -12.48
N ARG A 288 -20.56 -23.19 -11.52
CA ARG A 288 -20.52 -24.53 -10.86
C ARG A 288 -20.79 -25.71 -11.79
N TRP A 289 -21.36 -25.46 -12.96
CA TRP A 289 -21.82 -26.48 -13.90
C TRP A 289 -20.95 -26.57 -15.16
N TRP A 290 -19.88 -25.77 -15.24
CA TRP A 290 -19.04 -25.63 -16.42
C TRP A 290 -17.58 -25.65 -15.97
N ASP A 291 -16.69 -26.26 -16.76
CA ASP A 291 -15.26 -26.20 -16.48
C ASP A 291 -14.72 -24.79 -16.75
N GLN A 292 -13.79 -24.30 -15.91
CA GLN A 292 -13.29 -22.93 -16.04
C GLN A 292 -12.72 -22.65 -17.45
N ALA A 293 -12.02 -23.64 -18.00
CA ALA A 293 -11.45 -23.59 -19.35
C ALA A 293 -12.48 -23.37 -20.46
N GLU A 294 -13.75 -23.67 -20.24
CA GLU A 294 -14.83 -23.46 -21.22
C GLU A 294 -15.28 -22.01 -21.29
N PHE A 295 -15.01 -21.20 -20.25
CA PHE A 295 -15.38 -19.79 -20.24
C PHE A 295 -14.41 -18.90 -20.97
N PHE A 296 -13.16 -19.33 -21.11
CA PHE A 296 -12.06 -18.52 -21.61
C PHE A 296 -11.81 -18.84 -23.08
N GLU A 297 -11.92 -17.83 -23.92
CA GLU A 297 -11.29 -17.90 -25.24
C GLU A 297 -9.77 -18.10 -25.07
N ASP A 298 -9.17 -18.92 -25.92
CA ASP A 298 -7.73 -19.20 -25.90
C ASP A 298 -6.94 -17.89 -25.88
N GLY A 299 -6.13 -17.70 -24.84
CA GLY A 299 -5.28 -16.52 -24.68
C GLY A 299 -5.95 -15.29 -24.04
N ALA A 300 -7.26 -15.28 -23.83
CA ALA A 300 -7.97 -14.11 -23.30
C ALA A 300 -7.47 -13.66 -21.92
N LEU A 301 -7.09 -14.59 -21.04
CA LEU A 301 -6.54 -14.27 -19.73
C LEU A 301 -5.14 -13.61 -19.84
N SER A 302 -4.35 -14.01 -20.83
CA SER A 302 -3.06 -13.38 -21.14
C SER A 302 -3.25 -11.96 -21.68
N GLU A 303 -4.18 -11.78 -22.62
CA GLU A 303 -4.52 -10.46 -23.16
C GLU A 303 -5.03 -9.50 -22.08
N LEU A 304 -5.85 -10.01 -21.15
CA LEU A 304 -6.32 -9.24 -20.00
C LEU A 304 -5.15 -8.83 -19.09
N ALA A 305 -4.23 -9.75 -18.80
CA ALA A 305 -3.06 -9.46 -17.99
C ALA A 305 -2.20 -8.34 -18.59
N ASP A 306 -1.94 -8.41 -19.90
CA ASP A 306 -1.18 -7.40 -20.65
C ASP A 306 -1.91 -6.05 -20.65
N LEU A 307 -3.23 -6.06 -20.87
CA LEU A 307 -4.07 -4.88 -20.79
C LEU A 307 -3.96 -4.20 -19.41
N VAL A 308 -4.15 -4.95 -18.32
CA VAL A 308 -4.11 -4.37 -16.97
C VAL A 308 -2.71 -3.83 -16.66
N GLN A 309 -1.66 -4.54 -17.07
CA GLN A 309 -0.29 -4.06 -16.91
C GLN A 309 -0.05 -2.74 -17.64
N LEU A 310 -0.48 -2.64 -18.91
CA LEU A 310 -0.38 -1.41 -19.69
C LEU A 310 -1.18 -0.27 -19.09
N ALA A 311 -2.42 -0.54 -18.64
CA ALA A 311 -3.26 0.46 -18.01
C ALA A 311 -2.69 0.97 -16.69
N LEU A 312 -2.15 0.06 -15.88
CA LEU A 312 -1.50 0.40 -14.61
C LEU A 312 -0.24 1.24 -14.84
N ALA A 313 0.61 0.85 -15.79
CA ALA A 313 1.78 1.62 -16.17
C ALA A 313 1.40 3.04 -16.66
N ALA A 314 0.40 3.15 -17.55
CA ALA A 314 -0.07 4.42 -18.05
C ALA A 314 -0.65 5.32 -16.95
N ALA A 315 -1.45 4.77 -16.03
CA ALA A 315 -1.96 5.52 -14.88
C ALA A 315 -0.83 6.05 -14.00
N ALA A 316 0.18 5.21 -13.72
CA ALA A 316 1.34 5.59 -12.93
C ALA A 316 2.25 6.62 -13.65
N ASP A 317 2.30 6.61 -14.98
CA ASP A 317 3.09 7.56 -15.78
C ASP A 317 2.39 8.92 -15.94
N VAL A 318 1.06 8.95 -15.87
CA VAL A 318 0.28 10.19 -15.86
C VAL A 318 0.27 10.84 -14.47
N GLU A 319 0.36 10.06 -13.39
CA GLU A 319 0.31 10.52 -12.00
C GLU A 319 1.15 11.77 -11.70
N PRO A 320 2.42 11.91 -12.14
CA PRO A 320 3.22 13.07 -11.81
C PRO A 320 2.63 14.40 -12.30
N ARG A 321 1.80 14.36 -13.36
CA ARG A 321 1.16 15.55 -13.96
C ARG A 321 -0.12 15.96 -13.24
N ILE A 322 -0.75 15.01 -12.53
CA ILE A 322 -2.04 15.16 -11.84
C ILE A 322 -1.92 14.84 -10.35
N ARG A 323 -0.70 14.90 -9.82
CA ARG A 323 -0.33 14.42 -8.49
C ARG A 323 -1.14 15.07 -7.38
N SER A 324 -1.71 14.24 -6.51
CA SER A 324 -2.38 14.68 -5.27
C SER A 324 -1.56 14.37 -4.01
N VAL A 325 -0.78 13.29 -4.03
CA VAL A 325 0.01 12.80 -2.89
C VAL A 325 1.49 12.98 -3.20
N ASP A 326 2.22 13.67 -2.33
CA ASP A 326 3.67 13.78 -2.47
C ASP A 326 4.35 12.49 -1.97
N PRO A 327 5.11 11.75 -2.78
CA PRO A 327 5.81 10.55 -2.34
C PRO A 327 7.09 10.81 -1.54
N SER A 328 7.56 12.06 -1.46
CA SER A 328 8.81 12.42 -0.77
C SER A 328 8.68 13.78 -0.06
N PRO A 329 7.77 13.88 0.93
CA PRO A 329 7.57 15.13 1.65
C PRO A 329 8.81 15.51 2.47
N LEU A 330 9.08 16.81 2.57
CA LEU A 330 10.11 17.33 3.48
C LEU A 330 9.72 17.13 4.95
N GLU A 331 8.42 17.24 5.27
CA GLU A 331 7.90 17.20 6.64
C GLU A 331 6.76 16.18 6.72
N TRP A 332 7.09 14.96 7.14
CA TRP A 332 6.14 13.86 7.25
C TRP A 332 4.98 14.17 8.22
N GLY A 333 5.22 14.94 9.29
CA GLY A 333 4.16 15.36 10.21
C GLY A 333 3.07 16.20 9.54
N GLU A 334 3.46 17.17 8.70
CA GLU A 334 2.51 17.96 7.91
C GLU A 334 1.83 17.09 6.83
N TRP A 335 2.59 16.20 6.19
CA TRP A 335 2.05 15.24 5.23
C TRP A 335 0.93 14.38 5.84
N LEU A 336 1.12 13.85 7.05
CA LEU A 336 0.12 13.04 7.76
C LEU A 336 -1.21 13.78 7.89
N PHE A 337 -1.20 15.03 8.38
CA PHE A 337 -2.45 15.77 8.59
C PHE A 337 -3.07 16.29 7.30
N LYS A 338 -2.26 16.66 6.31
CA LYS A 338 -2.74 17.00 4.96
C LYS A 338 -3.49 15.83 4.33
N HIS A 339 -3.02 14.60 4.60
CA HIS A 339 -3.50 13.38 3.98
C HIS A 339 -4.31 12.48 4.92
N LEU A 340 -4.71 12.98 6.11
CA LEU A 340 -5.32 12.12 7.13
C LEU A 340 -6.63 11.52 6.65
N GLU A 341 -7.48 12.27 5.95
CA GLU A 341 -8.74 11.76 5.42
C GLU A 341 -8.53 10.59 4.45
N MET A 342 -7.60 10.74 3.52
CA MET A 342 -7.20 9.67 2.61
C MET A 342 -6.62 8.46 3.35
N LEU A 343 -5.73 8.68 4.32
CA LEU A 343 -5.15 7.59 5.12
C LEU A 343 -6.22 6.88 5.94
N TRP A 344 -7.16 7.64 6.50
CA TRP A 344 -8.29 7.10 7.23
C TRP A 344 -9.08 6.13 6.35
N ASP A 345 -9.40 6.53 5.12
CA ASP A 345 -10.13 5.67 4.17
C ASP A 345 -9.30 4.46 3.71
N ALA A 346 -7.98 4.62 3.60
CA ALA A 346 -7.08 3.57 3.11
C ALA A 346 -6.73 2.52 4.17
N VAL A 347 -6.60 2.90 5.44
CA VAL A 347 -6.09 2.02 6.50
C VAL A 347 -6.93 1.92 7.75
N TRP A 348 -7.90 2.82 7.95
CA TRP A 348 -8.80 2.74 9.09
C TRP A 348 -10.03 1.96 8.70
N PHE A 349 -10.11 0.71 9.14
CA PHE A 349 -11.30 -0.10 8.99
C PHE A 349 -12.38 0.49 9.91
N GLU A 350 -13.28 1.31 9.39
CA GLU A 350 -14.37 1.98 10.14
C GLU A 350 -15.32 1.00 10.88
N ARG A 351 -15.06 -0.31 10.86
CA ARG A 351 -15.94 -1.40 11.31
C ARG A 351 -15.23 -2.56 12.01
N VAL A 352 -14.13 -2.33 12.73
CA VAL A 352 -13.51 -3.41 13.55
C VAL A 352 -14.51 -3.92 14.59
N ASP A 353 -15.28 -3.03 15.22
CA ASP A 353 -16.28 -3.42 16.23
C ASP A 353 -17.44 -4.26 15.67
N GLU A 354 -17.82 -4.05 14.40
CA GLU A 354 -18.79 -4.92 13.72
C GLU A 354 -18.20 -6.31 13.42
N TRP A 355 -16.89 -6.39 13.19
CA TRP A 355 -16.18 -7.65 12.98
C TRP A 355 -16.08 -8.44 14.29
N ASP A 356 -15.67 -7.80 15.39
CA ASP A 356 -15.56 -8.44 16.70
C ASP A 356 -16.94 -8.87 17.23
N ARG A 357 -18.00 -8.08 17.00
CA ARG A 357 -19.38 -8.51 17.30
C ARG A 357 -19.82 -9.70 16.43
N LYS A 358 -19.43 -9.75 15.15
CA LYS A 358 -19.76 -10.89 14.27
C LYS A 358 -18.96 -12.15 14.60
N VAL A 359 -17.72 -12.02 15.09
CA VAL A 359 -16.88 -13.14 15.54
C VAL A 359 -17.35 -13.63 16.90
N ALA A 360 -17.66 -12.74 17.84
CA ALA A 360 -18.23 -13.08 19.14
C ALA A 360 -19.61 -13.76 19.02
N ASN A 361 -20.44 -13.34 18.05
CA ASN A 361 -21.75 -13.94 17.78
C ASN A 361 -21.69 -15.20 16.87
N ARG A 362 -20.51 -15.67 16.46
CA ARG A 362 -20.32 -16.87 15.62
C ARG A 362 -19.87 -18.12 16.40
N SER A 363 -19.86 -18.08 17.74
CA SER A 363 -19.80 -19.29 18.57
C SER A 363 -21.10 -19.42 19.37
N PRO A 364 -22.04 -20.26 18.88
CA PRO A 364 -22.28 -21.51 19.58
C PRO A 364 -22.64 -22.66 18.61
N PHE A 365 -21.62 -23.34 18.11
CA PHE A 365 -21.72 -24.68 17.52
C PHE A 365 -20.31 -25.27 17.70
N LEU A 366 -20.04 -26.27 18.53
CA LEU A 366 -20.79 -27.47 18.91
C LEU A 366 -20.11 -28.10 20.15
N PRO A 367 -20.71 -29.14 20.76
CA PRO A 367 -20.05 -30.45 20.73
C PRO A 367 -20.50 -31.29 19.53
#